data_AF-A0ABC8QVU5-F1
#
_entry.id   AF-A0ABC8QVU5-F1
#
_cell.length_a   1.000
_cell.length_b   1.000
_cell.length_c   1.000
_cell.angle_alpha   90.00
_cell.angle_beta   90.00
_cell.angle_gamma   90.00
#
_symmetry.space_group_name_H-M   'P 1'
#
loop_
_entity.id
_entity.type
_entity.pdbx_description
1 polymer ?
#
loop_
_entity_poly.entity_id
_entity_poly.type
_entity_poly.pdbx_seq_one_letter_code
_entity_poly.pdbx_strand_id
1 'polypeptide(L)' 'MKGEPLIVRASAVIGRLMDDMVGHEHGQERGDVASALECNMKQHGASKQECYMQQHGASKQEAYAEFDK' A
#
# COMPACT_ATOMS: atom_id res chain seq x y z
N MET A 1 5.35 12.41 10.74
CA MET A 1 5.68 11.00 11.02
C MET A 1 6.52 10.75 12.27
N LYS A 2 7.64 11.44 12.54
CA LYS A 2 8.33 11.26 13.84
C LYS A 2 7.53 11.94 14.96
N GLY A 3 7.12 11.17 15.97
CA GLY A 3 6.36 11.64 17.15
C GLY A 3 4.86 11.31 17.12
N GLU A 4 4.33 10.79 16.00
CA GLU A 4 2.96 10.29 15.94
C GLU A 4 2.85 8.91 16.63
N PRO A 5 1.72 8.60 17.29
CA PRO A 5 1.46 7.26 17.80
C PRO A 5 1.58 6.21 16.69
N LEU A 6 2.14 5.04 17.00
CA LEU A 6 2.34 3.94 16.04
C LEU A 6 1.03 3.58 15.32
N ILE A 7 -0.08 3.55 16.05
CA ILE A 7 -1.41 3.28 15.49
C ILE A 7 -1.83 4.27 14.39
N VAL A 8 -1.48 5.56 14.53
CA VAL A 8 -1.81 6.59 13.53
C VAL A 8 -0.97 6.37 12.28
N ARG A 9 0.33 6.09 12.44
CA ARG A 9 1.24 5.83 11.32
C ARG A 9 0.85 4.56 10.56
N ALA A 10 0.57 3.47 11.27
CA ALA A 10 0.13 2.22 10.67
C ALA A 10 -1.21 2.39 9.93
N SER A 11 -2.18 3.08 10.54
CA SER A 11 -3.48 3.35 9.90
C SER A 11 -3.32 4.17 8.62
N ALA A 12 -2.43 5.16 8.60
CA ALA A 12 -2.19 5.98 7.42
C ALA A 12 -1.59 5.17 6.27
N VAL A 13 -0.65 4.26 6.56
CA VAL A 13 -0.05 3.36 5.56
C VAL A 13 -1.10 2.40 5.00
N ILE A 14 -1.88 1.74 5.86
CA ILE A 14 -2.93 0.81 5.43
C ILE A 14 -3.99 1.54 4.59
N GLY A 15 -4.42 2.72 5.06
CA GLY A 15 -5.38 3.56 4.34
C GLY A 15 -4.89 3.93 2.94
N ARG A 16 -3.63 4.39 2.81
CA ARG A 16 -3.03 4.71 1.51
C ARG A 16 -2.96 3.49 0.59
N LEU A 17 -2.52 2.33 1.11
CA LEU A 17 -2.44 1.12 0.29
C LEU A 17 -3.82 0.66 -0.19
N MET A 18 -4.84 0.72 0.66
CA MET A 18 -6.22 0.38 0.25
C MET A 18 -6.79 1.36 -0.77
N ASP A 19 -6.57 2.67 -0.58
CA ASP A 19 -6.97 3.72 -1.52
C ASP A 19 -6.33 3.50 -2.89
N ASP A 20 -5.02 3.24 -2.92
CA ASP A 20 -4.28 2.99 -4.16
C ASP A 20 -4.72 1.70 -4.86
N MET A 21 -5.11 0.65 -4.13
CA MET A 21 -5.65 -0.59 -4.72
C MET A 21 -7.03 -0.38 -5.34
N VAL A 22 -7.96 0.27 -4.62
CA VAL A 22 -9.33 0.49 -5.10
C VAL A 22 -9.36 1.54 -6.22
N GLY A 23 -8.52 2.57 -6.12
CA GLY A 23 -8.42 3.66 -7.06
C GLY A 23 -7.48 3.42 -8.24
N HIS A 24 -6.76 2.29 -8.29
CA HIS A 24 -5.67 2.07 -9.24
C HIS A 24 -6.06 2.32 -10.71
N GLU A 25 -7.14 1.68 -11.16
CA GLU A 25 -7.55 1.72 -12.57
C GLU A 25 -8.07 3.11 -12.95
N HIS A 26 -8.89 3.71 -12.10
CA HIS A 26 -9.35 5.09 -12.26
C HIS A 26 -8.19 6.11 -12.26
N GLY A 27 -7.16 5.87 -11.45
CA GLY A 27 -5.94 6.68 -11.44
C GLY A 27 -5.18 6.57 -12.77
N GLN A 28 -4.99 5.35 -13.28
CA GLN A 28 -4.34 5.12 -14.56
C GLN A 28 -5.10 5.78 -15.73
N GLU A 29 -6.42 5.70 -15.75
CA GLU A 29 -7.26 6.38 -16.75
C GLU A 29 -7.12 7.91 -16.72
N ARG A 30 -6.91 8.47 -15.52
CA ARG A 30 -6.69 9.91 -15.31
C ARG A 30 -5.24 10.34 -15.55
N GLY A 31 -4.32 9.41 -15.81
CA GLY A 31 -2.89 9.67 -16.01
C GLY A 31 -2.10 9.79 -14.70
N ASP A 32 -2.66 9.35 -13.57
CA ASP A 32 -1.96 9.30 -12.28
C ASP A 32 -1.02 8.08 -12.27
N VAL A 33 0.25 8.31 -12.64
CA VAL A 33 1.25 7.24 -12.86
C VAL A 33 1.88 6.70 -11.55
N ALA A 34 1.60 7.31 -10.40
CA ALA A 34 2.37 7.10 -9.18
C ALA A 34 1.54 6.52 -8.01
N SER A 35 0.95 5.34 -8.20
CA SER A 35 0.37 4.57 -7.08
C SER A 35 1.44 3.71 -6.38
N ALA A 36 1.14 3.24 -5.17
CA ALA A 36 1.98 2.27 -4.47
C ALA A 36 2.15 0.96 -5.26
N LEU A 37 1.15 0.56 -6.05
CA LEU A 37 1.24 -0.59 -6.96
C LEU A 37 2.26 -0.33 -8.07
N GLU A 38 2.17 0.81 -8.76
CA GLU A 38 3.10 1.17 -9.84
C GLU A 38 4.54 1.31 -9.32
N CYS A 39 4.71 1.92 -8.15
CA CYS A 39 6.01 2.02 -7.51
C CYS A 39 6.59 0.63 -7.18
N ASN A 40 5.77 -0.27 -6.64
CA ASN A 40 6.20 -1.63 -6.29
C ASN A 40 6.56 -2.45 -7.54
N MET A 41 5.70 -2.44 -8.57
CA MET A 41 5.96 -3.10 -9.85
C MET A 41 7.27 -2.61 -10.47
N LYS A 42 7.52 -1.30 -10.46
CA LYS A 42 8.75 -0.71 -11.00
C LYS A 42 9.99 -1.03 -10.17
N GLN A 43 9.88 -1.03 -8.85
CA GLN A 43 11.01 -1.27 -7.94
C GLN A 43 11.44 -2.73 -7.91
N HIS A 44 10.48 -3.66 -8.01
CA HIS A 44 10.73 -5.09 -7.84
C HIS A 44 10.57 -5.91 -9.13
N GLY A 45 10.15 -5.29 -10.24
CA GLY A 45 9.84 -5.99 -11.49
C GLY A 45 8.64 -6.95 -11.35
N ALA A 46 7.81 -6.75 -10.34
CA ALA A 46 6.68 -7.62 -10.02
C ALA A 46 5.50 -7.37 -10.98
N SER A 47 4.71 -8.41 -11.22
CA SER A 47 3.46 -8.27 -11.96
C SER A 47 2.40 -7.56 -11.11
N LYS A 48 1.41 -6.94 -11.78
CA LYS A 48 0.26 -6.32 -11.11
C LYS A 48 -0.38 -7.29 -10.10
N GLN A 49 -0.63 -8.53 -10.51
CA GLN A 49 -1.25 -9.54 -9.65
C GLN A 49 -0.42 -9.86 -8.40
N GLU A 50 0.90 -10.00 -8.54
CA GLU A 50 1.80 -10.22 -7.40
C GLU A 50 1.78 -9.04 -6.43
N CYS A 51 1.79 -7.81 -6.93
CA CYS A 51 1.68 -6.61 -6.10
C CYS A 51 0.33 -6.52 -5.37
N TYR A 52 -0.79 -6.85 -6.03
CA TYR A 52 -2.10 -6.91 -5.37
C TYR A 52 -2.13 -7.99 -4.29
N MET A 53 -1.61 -9.20 -4.57
CA MET A 53 -1.55 -10.28 -3.57
C MET A 53 -0.67 -9.89 -2.38
N GLN A 54 0.46 -9.24 -2.63
CA GLN A 54 1.36 -8.79 -1.58
C GLN A 54 0.74 -7.64 -0.77
N GLN A 55 0.10 -6.65 -1.38
CA GLN A 55 -0.57 -5.56 -0.64
C GLN A 55 -1.80 -6.05 0.13
N HIS A 56 -2.57 -6.98 -0.43
CA HIS A 56 -3.67 -7.64 0.29
C HIS A 56 -3.20 -8.56 1.42
N GLY A 57 -2.03 -9.21 1.29
CA GLY A 57 -1.45 -10.07 2.32
C GLY A 57 -0.69 -9.33 3.42
N ALA A 58 0.15 -8.36 3.03
CA ALA A 58 0.99 -7.56 3.91
C ALA A 58 0.18 -6.59 4.78
N SER A 59 -0.93 -6.03 4.25
CA SER A 59 -1.82 -5.13 5.01
C SER A 59 -2.36 -5.72 6.31
N LYS A 60 -2.48 -7.06 6.40
CA LYS A 60 -2.89 -7.73 7.63
C LYS A 60 -1.70 -8.05 8.53
N GLN A 61 -0.68 -8.72 7.99
CA GLN A 61 0.38 -9.29 8.83
C GLN A 61 1.32 -8.23 9.41
N GLU A 62 1.72 -7.22 8.62
CA GLU A 62 2.65 -6.19 9.10
C GLU A 62 1.95 -5.23 10.07
N ALA A 63 0.67 -4.92 9.83
CA ALA A 63 -0.15 -4.09 10.72
C ALA A 63 -0.32 -4.71 12.12
N TYR A 64 -0.62 -6.02 12.19
CA TYR A 64 -0.72 -6.71 13.48
C TYR A 64 0.66 -6.85 14.16
N ALA A 65 1.71 -7.13 13.40
CA ALA A 65 3.06 -7.27 13.96
C ALA A 65 3.68 -5.94 14.45
N GLU A 66 3.24 -4.79 13.94
CA GLU A 66 3.66 -3.47 14.43
C GLU A 66 2.79 -2.98 15.60
N PHE A 67 1.56 -3.47 15.74
CA PHE A 67 0.68 -3.21 16.89
C PHE A 67 1.10 -4.01 18.13
N ASP A 68 1.60 -5.23 17.95
CA ASP A 68 2.05 -6.11 19.03
C ASP A 68 3.46 -5.79 19.58
N LYS A 69 4.08 -4.68 19.14
CA LYS A 69 5.38 -4.19 19.62
C LYS A 69 5.23 -3.04 20.61
#